data_AF-C5DQZ1-F1
#
_entry.id   AF-C5DQZ1-F1
#
_cell.length_a   1.000
_cell.length_b   1.000
_cell.length_c   1.000
_cell.angle_alpha   90.00
_cell.angle_beta   90.00
_cell.angle_gamma   90.00
#
_symmetry.space_group_name_H-M   'P 1'
#
loop_
_entity.id
_entity.type
_entity.pdbx_description
1 polymer ?
#
loop_
_entity_poly.entity_id
_entity_poly.type
_entity_poly.pdbx_seq_one_letter_code
_entity_poly.pdbx_strand_id
1 'polypeptide(L)'
;MCGIFAAFRHTDVQEYRPHALQLSKRIRHRGPDWSGNVVKNSTILVHERLAIVGLESGSQPIKSPCGNYTLCVNGEIYNHIQLREECSDYPFQSLSDCEPIIPLYLKYGLDAPKKLDGMFAWCLYDSKEDRIVAARDPIGITTLYMGKSSKSPKTRFFASELKCLIDDCDEIVAFPPGHVYDSKSDQITRYFNPQWLDESYMPSTPLDYKVLRHSLEKSVRKRLMAEVPYGVLLSGGLDSSLIASIAARETERANEELDPVNYDSEEKHLAGIDAQGNLHTGGWSRLHSFAIGLPGAPDLLAARKVAKFIGSLHHEHTFTLQEGLDALDDVIYHLETYDVTTIRASTPMFLLSRKIKAQGVKMVLSGEGSDEIFGGYLYFAQAPSAKEFQAECASRVKNLHLADCLRANKSTMAWGLEARVPFLDRDFLNLCMELDPNEKMIKPEEGRIEKYILRKAFDTTDEPNVKPYLPEDILWRQKEQFSDGVGYSWIDGLKDAAEEAISDEMLATPRPEWGDDQPTTKEAYWYRLKFDKFFPKSAANTVMRWIPKADWGCHGDPSGRFAKIHEQHIDN
;
A
#
# COMPACT_ATOMS: atom_id res chain seq x y z
N MET A 1 -2.09 2.11 10.45
CA MET A 1 -0.68 2.00 10.01
C MET A 1 0.15 3.01 10.76
N CYS A 2 1.31 2.59 11.25
CA CYS A 2 2.10 3.24 12.30
C CYS A 2 3.55 3.49 11.84
N GLY A 3 4.42 3.96 12.73
CA GLY A 3 5.86 4.03 12.57
C GLY A 3 6.59 3.07 13.51
N ILE A 4 7.56 2.31 12.99
CA ILE A 4 8.49 1.50 13.77
C ILE A 4 9.89 2.11 13.65
N PHE A 5 10.61 2.17 14.77
CA PHE A 5 12.06 2.28 14.79
C PHE A 5 12.63 1.31 15.84
N ALA A 6 13.68 0.57 15.50
CA ALA A 6 14.38 -0.29 16.44
C ALA A 6 15.88 -0.30 16.18
N ALA A 7 16.67 -0.33 17.27
CA ALA A 7 18.11 -0.58 17.22
C ALA A 7 18.42 -1.76 18.17
N PHE A 8 18.69 -2.92 17.58
CA PHE A 8 19.01 -4.16 18.28
C PHE A 8 20.51 -4.25 18.57
N ARG A 9 20.89 -4.52 19.82
CA ARG A 9 22.29 -4.60 20.29
C ARG A 9 23.11 -3.33 19.97
N HIS A 10 22.60 -2.18 20.37
CA HIS A 10 23.36 -0.93 20.34
C HIS A 10 24.39 -0.89 21.48
N THR A 11 25.61 -0.43 21.21
CA THR A 11 26.76 -0.52 22.14
C THR A 11 26.51 0.21 23.48
N ASP A 12 25.96 1.42 23.42
CA ASP A 12 25.44 2.14 24.59
C ASP A 12 24.00 2.60 24.29
N VAL A 13 23.03 1.75 24.60
CA VAL A 13 21.62 2.03 24.28
C VAL A 13 21.03 3.15 25.15
N GLN A 14 21.59 3.39 26.34
CA GLN A 14 21.08 4.41 27.26
C GLN A 14 21.48 5.80 26.78
N GLU A 15 22.74 5.98 26.40
CA GLU A 15 23.22 7.21 25.79
C GLU A 15 22.59 7.45 24.40
N TYR A 16 22.36 6.37 23.64
CA TYR A 16 21.75 6.46 22.30
C TYR A 16 20.25 6.76 22.31
N ARG A 17 19.54 6.47 23.41
CA ARG A 17 18.08 6.59 23.48
C ARG A 17 17.54 7.97 23.04
N PRO A 18 18.08 9.13 23.46
CA PRO A 18 17.61 10.41 22.97
C PRO A 18 17.73 10.57 21.45
N HIS A 19 18.82 10.09 20.85
CA HIS A 19 19.01 10.10 19.39
C HIS A 19 18.03 9.18 18.68
N ALA A 20 17.84 7.95 19.18
CA ALA A 20 16.81 7.02 18.68
C ALA A 20 15.39 7.64 18.66
N LEU A 21 15.05 8.42 19.69
CA LEU A 21 13.77 9.14 19.74
C LEU A 21 13.69 10.29 18.71
N GLN A 22 14.81 10.95 18.39
CA GLN A 22 14.84 11.94 17.31
C GLN A 22 14.73 11.29 15.92
N LEU A 23 15.35 10.13 15.71
CA LEU A 23 15.21 9.35 14.49
C LEU A 23 13.75 8.90 14.31
N SER A 24 13.14 8.31 15.34
CA SER A 24 11.71 7.94 15.32
C SER A 24 10.78 9.12 15.08
N LYS A 25 11.10 10.31 15.61
CA LYS A 25 10.30 11.52 15.37
C LYS A 25 10.18 11.86 13.88
N ARG A 26 11.15 11.49 13.03
CA ARG A 26 11.09 11.70 11.57
C ARG A 26 9.95 10.94 10.89
N ILE A 27 9.37 9.94 11.56
CA ILE A 27 8.23 9.16 11.07
C ILE A 27 6.95 9.36 11.89
N ARG A 28 6.90 10.39 12.75
CA ARG A 28 5.71 10.68 13.55
C ARG A 28 4.49 11.05 12.72
N HIS A 29 4.68 11.56 11.50
CA HIS A 29 3.58 11.81 10.56
C HIS A 29 2.73 10.56 10.31
N ARG A 30 3.35 9.36 10.35
CA ARG A 30 2.66 8.08 10.18
C ARG A 30 1.77 7.73 11.38
N GLY A 31 2.18 8.15 12.58
CA GLY A 31 1.56 7.78 13.84
C GLY A 31 1.42 8.98 14.79
N PRO A 32 0.51 9.92 14.48
CA PRO A 32 0.41 11.18 15.21
C PRO A 32 -0.29 11.08 16.56
N ASP A 33 -0.96 9.96 16.87
CA ASP A 33 -1.86 9.87 18.03
C ASP A 33 -1.10 9.62 19.34
N TRP A 34 -0.01 8.83 19.30
CA TRP A 34 0.80 8.55 20.49
C TRP A 34 2.19 8.02 20.13
N SER A 35 3.14 8.13 21.06
CA SER A 35 4.49 7.54 20.92
C SER A 35 4.81 6.62 22.11
N GLY A 36 5.42 5.48 21.83
CA GLY A 36 5.87 4.54 22.86
C GLY A 36 7.31 4.09 22.63
N ASN A 37 8.04 3.76 23.70
CA ASN A 37 9.37 3.18 23.58
C ASN A 37 9.68 2.24 24.75
N VAL A 38 10.56 1.27 24.48
CA VAL A 38 11.08 0.34 25.48
C VAL A 38 12.57 0.16 25.21
N VAL A 39 13.37 0.28 26.27
CA VAL A 39 14.75 -0.22 26.28
C VAL A 39 14.78 -1.49 27.10
N LYS A 40 15.36 -2.57 26.54
CA LYS A 40 15.59 -3.81 27.25
C LYS A 40 16.90 -4.43 26.77
N ASN A 41 17.74 -4.86 27.71
CA ASN A 41 19.15 -5.17 27.47
C ASN A 41 19.83 -4.02 26.69
N SER A 42 20.50 -4.32 25.58
CA SER A 42 21.12 -3.35 24.67
C SER A 42 20.24 -2.99 23.46
N THR A 43 18.92 -3.20 23.57
CA THR A 43 17.97 -3.00 22.47
C THR A 43 16.94 -1.93 22.81
N ILE A 44 16.66 -1.05 21.86
CA ILE A 44 15.57 -0.08 21.92
C ILE A 44 14.56 -0.36 20.80
N LEU A 45 13.28 -0.33 21.16
CA LEU A 45 12.16 -0.29 20.24
C LEU A 45 11.37 0.99 20.50
N VAL A 46 11.00 1.69 19.44
CA VAL A 46 10.19 2.91 19.43
C VAL A 46 9.06 2.74 18.43
N HIS A 47 7.87 3.22 18.80
CA HIS A 47 6.66 3.15 18.00
C HIS A 47 5.96 4.50 17.98
N GLU A 48 5.49 4.91 16.81
CA GLU A 48 4.63 6.07 16.60
C GLU A 48 3.26 5.54 16.12
N ARG A 49 2.19 5.78 16.87
CA ARG A 49 0.90 5.10 16.70
C ARG A 49 -0.11 5.98 15.97
N LEU A 50 -0.76 5.40 14.96
CA LEU A 50 -2.07 5.82 14.47
C LEU A 50 -3.10 4.80 15.00
N ALA A 51 -3.98 5.23 15.89
CA ALA A 51 -4.94 4.36 16.54
C ALA A 51 -6.16 4.13 15.62
N ILE A 52 -6.30 2.91 15.12
CA ILE A 52 -7.41 2.42 14.26
C ILE A 52 -8.23 1.33 14.96
N VAL A 53 -7.56 0.33 15.56
CA VAL A 53 -8.16 -0.78 16.33
C VAL A 53 -7.56 -0.82 17.74
N GLY A 54 -8.39 -1.18 18.73
CA GLY A 54 -8.04 -1.18 20.14
C GLY A 54 -7.65 0.21 20.62
N LEU A 55 -8.49 1.23 20.39
CA LEU A 55 -8.14 2.65 20.62
C LEU A 55 -7.52 2.90 22.00
N GLU A 56 -8.11 2.36 23.06
CA GLU A 56 -7.66 2.57 24.45
C GLU A 56 -6.55 1.61 24.90
N SER A 57 -6.53 0.37 24.39
CA SER A 57 -5.67 -0.70 24.91
C SER A 57 -4.50 -1.09 23.98
N GLY A 58 -4.54 -0.69 22.71
CA GLY A 58 -3.60 -1.12 21.67
C GLY A 58 -2.31 -0.30 21.59
N SER A 59 -1.87 0.29 22.70
CA SER A 59 -0.60 1.02 22.76
C SER A 59 0.59 0.09 22.49
N GLN A 60 1.60 0.59 21.76
CA GLN A 60 2.80 -0.18 21.44
C GLN A 60 4.07 0.56 21.90
N PRO A 61 5.20 -0.11 22.20
CA PRO A 61 5.46 -1.55 22.02
C PRO A 61 4.57 -2.47 22.87
N ILE A 62 3.92 -3.45 22.24
CA ILE A 62 3.06 -4.45 22.90
C ILE A 62 3.93 -5.40 23.72
N LYS A 63 3.55 -5.67 24.96
CA LYS A 63 4.30 -6.56 25.85
C LYS A 63 3.51 -7.84 26.12
N SER A 64 4.19 -8.95 25.92
CA SER A 64 4.27 -10.01 26.92
C SER A 64 3.48 -9.92 28.24
N PRO A 65 2.50 -10.78 28.60
CA PRO A 65 2.08 -10.91 30.00
C PRO A 65 3.24 -11.25 30.96
N CYS A 66 4.20 -12.06 30.51
CA CYS A 66 5.43 -12.33 31.26
C CYS A 66 6.54 -11.27 31.06
N GLY A 67 6.28 -10.23 30.26
CA GLY A 67 7.19 -9.13 29.97
C GLY A 67 8.44 -9.49 29.15
N ASN A 68 8.57 -10.73 28.68
CA ASN A 68 9.78 -11.19 27.98
C ASN A 68 9.80 -10.82 26.50
N TYR A 69 8.62 -10.75 25.87
CA TYR A 69 8.47 -10.39 24.46
C TYR A 69 7.95 -8.96 24.32
N THR A 70 8.58 -8.18 23.46
CA THR A 70 8.19 -6.81 23.12
C THR A 70 8.01 -6.70 21.60
N LEU A 71 6.84 -6.26 21.15
CA LEU A 71 6.45 -6.25 19.75
C LEU A 71 6.10 -4.82 19.30
N CYS A 72 6.64 -4.40 18.16
CA CYS A 72 6.20 -3.20 17.43
C CYS A 72 5.66 -3.62 16.07
N VAL A 73 4.50 -3.09 15.70
CA VAL A 73 3.79 -3.41 14.47
C VAL A 73 3.32 -2.13 13.79
N ASN A 74 3.55 -2.08 12.49
CA ASN A 74 2.89 -1.19 11.56
C ASN A 74 2.09 -2.10 10.65
N GLY A 75 0.76 -2.10 10.75
CA GLY A 75 -0.06 -3.01 9.97
C GLY A 75 -1.44 -3.23 10.56
N GLU A 76 -2.17 -4.13 9.91
CA GLU A 76 -3.51 -4.60 10.26
C GLU A 76 -3.58 -6.11 9.99
N ILE A 77 -3.97 -6.89 11.00
CA ILE A 77 -4.15 -8.34 10.92
C ILE A 77 -5.65 -8.66 10.85
N TYR A 78 -6.16 -8.83 9.65
CA TYR A 78 -7.60 -8.96 9.39
C TYR A 78 -8.22 -10.26 9.96
N ASN A 79 -7.41 -11.30 10.18
CA ASN A 79 -7.86 -12.56 10.79
C ASN A 79 -7.60 -12.64 12.30
N HIS A 80 -7.35 -11.53 12.99
CA HIS A 80 -6.95 -11.54 14.41
C HIS A 80 -7.97 -12.19 15.35
N ILE A 81 -9.27 -12.10 15.06
CA ILE A 81 -10.33 -12.73 15.86
C ILE A 81 -10.15 -14.25 15.86
N GLN A 82 -9.97 -14.85 14.68
CA GLN A 82 -9.74 -16.30 14.55
C GLN A 82 -8.40 -16.72 15.18
N LEU A 83 -7.38 -15.87 15.11
CA LEU A 83 -6.09 -16.14 15.75
C LEU A 83 -6.18 -16.10 17.29
N ARG A 84 -7.04 -15.25 17.86
CA ARG A 84 -7.31 -15.22 19.30
C ARG A 84 -8.01 -16.50 19.77
N GLU A 85 -8.93 -17.04 18.98
CA GLU A 85 -9.56 -18.34 19.25
C GLU A 85 -8.51 -19.48 19.21
N GLU A 86 -7.63 -19.46 18.21
CA GLU A 86 -6.55 -20.44 18.04
C GLU A 86 -5.49 -20.42 19.16
N CYS A 87 -5.35 -19.27 19.82
CA CYS A 87 -4.44 -19.00 20.93
C CYS A 87 -5.19 -18.63 22.21
N SER A 88 -6.32 -19.29 22.47
CA SER A 88 -7.22 -19.00 23.61
C SER A 88 -6.59 -19.20 25.00
N ASP A 89 -5.47 -19.90 25.09
CA ASP A 89 -4.66 -20.07 26.30
C ASP A 89 -3.75 -18.86 26.59
N TYR A 90 -3.56 -17.96 25.63
CA TYR A 90 -2.79 -16.73 25.82
C TYR A 90 -3.64 -15.64 26.50
N PRO A 91 -3.20 -15.08 27.64
CA PRO A 91 -3.96 -14.03 28.32
C PRO A 91 -3.74 -12.68 27.62
N PHE A 92 -4.51 -12.44 26.57
CA PHE A 92 -4.52 -11.18 25.82
C PHE A 92 -4.79 -9.97 26.72
N GLN A 93 -4.01 -8.90 26.54
CA GLN A 93 -4.04 -7.69 27.36
C GLN A 93 -4.69 -6.50 26.65
N SER A 94 -4.90 -6.59 25.33
CA SER A 94 -5.46 -5.54 24.50
C SER A 94 -6.45 -6.07 23.47
N LEU A 95 -7.23 -5.16 22.91
CA LEU A 95 -8.10 -5.38 21.75
C LEU A 95 -7.38 -5.14 20.42
N SER A 96 -6.08 -4.85 20.45
CA SER A 96 -5.27 -4.64 19.24
C SER A 96 -5.25 -5.89 18.37
N ASP A 97 -5.52 -5.74 17.08
CA ASP A 97 -5.41 -6.79 16.07
C ASP A 97 -3.96 -7.34 15.96
N CYS A 98 -2.98 -6.55 16.41
CA CYS A 98 -1.56 -6.87 16.34
C CYS A 98 -1.05 -7.78 17.46
N GLU A 99 -1.75 -7.86 18.61
CA GLU A 99 -1.28 -8.65 19.77
C GLU A 99 -1.16 -10.17 19.50
N PRO A 100 -2.07 -10.81 18.73
CA PRO A 100 -1.97 -12.23 18.36
C PRO A 100 -0.65 -12.66 17.68
N ILE A 101 0.15 -11.74 17.17
CA ILE A 101 1.49 -12.05 16.65
C ILE A 101 2.39 -12.65 17.74
N ILE A 102 2.27 -12.21 19.00
CA ILE A 102 3.08 -12.75 20.11
C ILE A 102 2.81 -14.24 20.33
N PRO A 103 1.57 -14.69 20.66
CA PRO A 103 1.31 -16.11 20.86
C PRO A 103 1.55 -16.95 19.58
N LEU A 104 1.30 -16.40 18.39
CA LEU A 104 1.64 -17.09 17.15
C LEU A 104 3.13 -17.34 17.01
N TYR A 105 3.98 -16.38 17.36
CA TYR A 105 5.43 -16.57 17.39
C TYR A 105 5.84 -17.64 18.41
N LEU A 106 5.20 -17.68 19.58
CA LEU A 106 5.47 -18.72 20.58
C LEU A 106 5.12 -20.12 20.09
N LYS A 107 4.04 -20.24 19.31
CA LYS A 107 3.52 -21.50 18.80
C LYS A 107 4.25 -21.99 17.54
N TYR A 108 4.59 -21.07 16.62
CA TYR A 108 5.08 -21.39 15.28
C TYR A 108 6.49 -20.86 14.98
N GLY A 109 7.10 -20.09 15.88
CA GLY A 109 8.41 -19.49 15.67
C GLY A 109 8.45 -18.62 14.40
N LEU A 110 9.45 -18.87 13.54
CA LEU A 110 9.65 -18.11 12.30
C LEU A 110 8.56 -18.35 11.24
N ASP A 111 7.68 -19.34 11.44
CA ASP A 111 6.55 -19.60 10.55
C ASP A 111 5.28 -18.80 10.93
N ALA A 112 5.30 -18.05 12.04
CA ALA A 112 4.19 -17.21 12.46
C ALA A 112 3.64 -16.28 11.36
N PRO A 113 4.47 -15.59 10.53
CA PRO A 113 3.96 -14.77 9.43
C PRO A 113 3.08 -15.51 8.42
N LYS A 114 3.24 -16.83 8.25
CA LYS A 114 2.43 -17.64 7.33
C LYS A 114 0.96 -17.74 7.76
N LYS A 115 0.68 -17.51 9.04
CA LYS A 115 -0.67 -17.57 9.63
C LYS A 115 -1.41 -16.23 9.57
N LEU A 116 -0.70 -15.15 9.28
CA LEU A 116 -1.26 -13.81 9.23
C LEU A 116 -1.97 -13.57 7.89
N ASP A 117 -3.18 -13.04 7.95
CA ASP A 117 -3.90 -12.43 6.83
C ASP A 117 -3.97 -10.93 7.09
N GLY A 118 -3.17 -10.15 6.37
CA GLY A 118 -2.96 -8.75 6.72
C GLY A 118 -1.91 -8.05 5.87
N MET A 119 -1.81 -6.75 6.09
CA MET A 119 -0.67 -5.93 5.67
C MET A 119 0.11 -5.57 6.92
N PHE A 120 1.42 -5.80 6.94
CA PHE A 120 2.20 -5.64 8.16
C PHE A 120 3.70 -5.53 7.92
N ALA A 121 4.34 -4.80 8.82
CA ALA A 121 5.74 -4.92 9.16
C ALA A 121 5.83 -4.98 10.69
N TRP A 122 6.64 -5.88 11.24
CA TRP A 122 6.80 -5.95 12.68
C TRP A 122 8.22 -6.32 13.10
N CYS A 123 8.57 -5.92 14.33
CA CYS A 123 9.77 -6.33 15.04
C CYS A 123 9.39 -6.86 16.42
N LEU A 124 9.74 -8.11 16.70
CA LEU A 124 9.52 -8.80 17.97
C LEU A 124 10.86 -9.07 18.64
N TYR A 125 11.05 -8.55 19.85
CA TYR A 125 12.24 -8.75 20.66
C TYR A 125 11.96 -9.71 21.81
N ASP A 126 12.71 -10.80 21.86
CA ASP A 126 12.79 -11.73 22.98
C ASP A 126 13.99 -11.33 23.85
N SER A 127 13.69 -10.85 25.06
CA SER A 127 14.70 -10.40 26.02
C SER A 127 15.42 -11.52 26.77
N LYS A 128 14.91 -12.76 26.76
CA LYS A 128 15.57 -13.91 27.39
C LYS A 128 16.67 -14.47 26.49
N GLU A 129 16.34 -14.65 25.22
CA GLU A 129 17.29 -15.14 24.20
C GLU A 129 18.16 -14.01 23.61
N ASP A 130 17.88 -12.76 23.97
CA ASP A 130 18.46 -11.56 23.37
C ASP A 130 18.44 -11.63 21.84
N ARG A 131 17.22 -11.82 21.31
CA ARG A 131 16.96 -12.14 19.91
C ARG A 131 15.86 -11.22 19.39
N ILE A 132 16.10 -10.54 18.27
CA ILE A 132 15.07 -9.86 17.49
C ILE A 132 14.70 -10.69 16.26
N VAL A 133 13.40 -10.74 15.96
CA VAL A 133 12.81 -11.28 14.73
C VAL A 133 12.00 -10.15 14.09
N ALA A 134 12.09 -10.00 12.78
CA ALA A 134 11.30 -9.04 12.03
C ALA A 134 10.65 -9.70 10.83
N ALA A 135 9.45 -9.29 10.44
CA ALA A 135 8.81 -9.79 9.23
C ALA A 135 8.03 -8.69 8.51
N ARG A 136 7.81 -8.90 7.21
CA ARG A 136 7.06 -8.01 6.33
C ARG A 136 6.07 -8.81 5.50
N ASP A 137 4.88 -8.24 5.29
CA ASP A 137 3.77 -8.88 4.59
C ASP A 137 4.12 -9.38 3.18
N PRO A 138 3.33 -10.32 2.63
CA PRO A 138 3.65 -11.04 1.39
C PRO A 138 4.07 -10.16 0.20
N ILE A 139 3.45 -9.00 0.03
CA ILE A 139 3.62 -8.12 -1.15
C ILE A 139 4.38 -6.84 -0.80
N GLY A 140 4.56 -6.54 0.49
CA GLY A 140 5.23 -5.34 0.95
C GLY A 140 4.34 -4.11 0.88
N ILE A 141 3.04 -4.29 1.13
CA ILE A 141 2.04 -3.23 1.26
C ILE A 141 2.49 -2.24 2.33
N THR A 142 3.01 -2.76 3.45
CA THR A 142 3.62 -1.95 4.50
C THR A 142 5.11 -1.79 4.24
N THR A 143 5.68 -0.62 4.54
CA THR A 143 7.11 -0.36 4.39
C THR A 143 7.93 -0.77 5.61
N LEU A 144 9.10 -1.37 5.35
CA LEU A 144 10.12 -1.67 6.36
C LEU A 144 11.50 -1.64 5.69
N TYR A 145 12.47 -1.07 6.38
CA TYR A 145 13.86 -0.99 5.99
C TYR A 145 14.73 -1.60 7.09
N MET A 146 15.85 -2.19 6.68
CA MET A 146 16.86 -2.73 7.58
C MET A 146 18.19 -2.04 7.30
N GLY A 147 18.88 -1.65 8.36
CA GLY A 147 20.13 -0.91 8.30
C GLY A 147 21.26 -1.58 9.08
N LYS A 148 22.49 -1.40 8.62
CA LYS A 148 23.72 -1.75 9.32
C LYS A 148 24.69 -0.57 9.30
N SER A 149 25.62 -0.59 10.25
CA SER A 149 26.67 0.42 10.37
C SER A 149 28.02 -0.28 10.56
N SER A 150 29.03 0.11 9.77
CA SER A 150 30.41 -0.33 9.97
C SER A 150 30.98 0.09 11.34
N LYS A 151 30.46 1.18 11.93
CA LYS A 151 30.85 1.67 13.26
C LYS A 151 30.31 0.80 14.41
N SER A 152 29.19 0.10 14.17
CA SER A 152 28.53 -0.78 15.15
C SER A 152 28.11 -2.10 14.49
N PRO A 153 29.08 -2.99 14.14
CA PRO A 153 28.83 -4.13 13.26
C PRO A 153 27.86 -5.17 13.83
N LYS A 154 27.65 -5.18 15.15
CA LYS A 154 26.69 -6.04 15.83
C LYS A 154 25.26 -5.48 15.87
N THR A 155 25.12 -4.17 15.61
CA THR A 155 23.82 -3.50 15.69
C THR A 155 23.04 -3.76 14.40
N ARG A 156 21.74 -3.96 14.55
CA ARG A 156 20.80 -4.04 13.43
C ARG A 156 19.70 -3.02 13.65
N PHE A 157 19.46 -2.20 12.63
CA PHE A 157 18.43 -1.19 12.67
C PHE A 157 17.24 -1.61 11.83
N PHE A 158 16.04 -1.26 12.29
CA PHE A 158 14.80 -1.46 11.56
C PHE A 158 13.97 -0.18 11.61
N ALA A 159 13.42 0.26 10.49
CA ALA A 159 12.54 1.41 10.47
C ALA A 159 11.48 1.32 9.38
N SER A 160 10.30 1.92 9.61
CA SER A 160 9.25 1.97 8.57
C SER A 160 9.63 2.83 7.36
N GLU A 161 10.50 3.82 7.53
CA GLU A 161 10.97 4.72 6.45
C GLU A 161 12.48 4.91 6.56
N LEU A 162 13.16 5.05 5.41
CA LEU A 162 14.61 5.09 5.33
C LEU A 162 15.22 6.33 5.98
N LYS A 163 14.47 7.44 6.05
CA LYS A 163 14.85 8.69 6.72
C LYS A 163 15.24 8.52 8.19
N CYS A 164 14.84 7.43 8.85
CA CYS A 164 15.27 7.09 10.21
C CYS A 164 16.65 6.43 10.29
N LEU A 165 17.19 5.95 9.17
CA LEU A 165 18.40 5.12 9.13
C LEU A 165 19.61 5.85 8.54
N ILE A 166 19.38 6.88 7.72
CA ILE A 166 20.43 7.53 6.90
C ILE A 166 21.57 8.19 7.69
N ASP A 167 21.36 8.53 8.96
CA ASP A 167 22.40 9.16 9.80
C ASP A 167 23.38 8.12 10.38
N ASP A 168 22.88 6.91 10.66
CA ASP A 168 23.60 5.90 11.44
C ASP A 168 24.05 4.70 10.59
N CYS A 169 23.39 4.46 9.45
CA CYS A 169 23.62 3.30 8.62
C CYS A 169 24.35 3.64 7.31
N ASP A 170 25.38 2.87 6.98
CA ASP A 170 26.08 2.92 5.69
C ASP A 170 25.55 1.88 4.69
N GLU A 171 24.93 0.80 5.18
CA GLU A 171 24.18 -0.19 4.40
C GLU A 171 22.70 -0.12 4.78
N ILE A 172 21.83 0.17 3.81
CA ILE A 172 20.38 0.19 3.98
C ILE A 172 19.76 -0.64 2.87
N VAL A 173 18.84 -1.53 3.25
CA VAL A 173 18.04 -2.31 2.31
C VAL A 173 16.55 -2.13 2.60
N ALA A 174 15.74 -2.10 1.54
CA ALA A 174 14.31 -2.32 1.70
C ALA A 174 14.11 -3.77 2.18
N PHE A 175 13.52 -3.95 3.36
CA PHE A 175 13.30 -5.29 3.90
C PHE A 175 12.38 -6.04 2.95
N PRO A 176 12.75 -7.24 2.45
CA PRO A 176 12.04 -7.84 1.33
C PRO A 176 10.63 -8.32 1.71
N PRO A 177 9.62 -8.13 0.84
CA PRO A 177 8.25 -8.64 1.06
C PRO A 177 8.18 -10.14 1.26
N GLY A 178 7.32 -10.62 2.17
CA GLY A 178 7.11 -12.06 2.37
C GLY A 178 8.31 -12.78 2.99
N HIS A 179 9.16 -12.05 3.70
CA HIS A 179 10.33 -12.59 4.39
C HIS A 179 10.28 -12.34 5.91
N VAL A 180 11.07 -13.14 6.63
CA VAL A 180 11.34 -13.03 8.05
C VAL A 180 12.85 -12.95 8.27
N TYR A 181 13.29 -12.07 9.15
CA TYR A 181 14.66 -11.96 9.62
C TYR A 181 14.79 -12.58 11.00
N ASP A 182 15.89 -13.27 11.23
CA ASP A 182 16.25 -13.83 12.53
C ASP A 182 17.67 -13.42 12.93
N SER A 183 17.81 -12.66 14.01
CA SER A 183 19.12 -12.27 14.55
C SER A 183 19.97 -13.42 15.09
N LYS A 184 19.39 -14.59 15.35
CA LYS A 184 20.16 -15.78 15.76
C LYS A 184 21.01 -16.34 14.63
N SER A 185 20.47 -16.36 13.41
CA SER A 185 21.17 -16.79 12.19
C SER A 185 21.75 -15.63 11.39
N ASP A 186 21.30 -14.41 11.67
CA ASP A 186 21.51 -13.19 10.87
C ASP A 186 21.10 -13.39 9.39
N GLN A 187 20.01 -14.13 9.17
CA GLN A 187 19.48 -14.46 7.84
C GLN A 187 18.09 -13.86 7.63
N ILE A 188 17.80 -13.54 6.37
CA ILE A 188 16.47 -13.19 5.89
C ILE A 188 15.97 -14.38 5.05
N THR A 189 14.85 -14.99 5.46
CA THR A 189 14.27 -16.16 4.78
C THR A 189 12.86 -15.87 4.29
N ARG A 190 12.54 -16.34 3.09
CA ARG A 190 11.20 -16.18 2.50
C ARG A 190 10.21 -17.14 3.18
N TYR A 191 9.08 -16.62 3.65
CA TYR A 191 8.00 -17.44 4.19
C TYR A 191 6.80 -17.54 3.23
N PHE A 192 6.66 -16.60 2.29
CA PHE A 192 5.59 -16.59 1.29
C PHE A 192 6.16 -16.89 -0.10
N ASN A 193 5.78 -18.03 -0.69
CA ASN A 193 6.34 -18.49 -1.96
C ASN A 193 5.32 -19.22 -2.84
N PRO A 194 4.25 -18.55 -3.30
CA PRO A 194 3.33 -19.11 -4.29
C PRO A 194 4.02 -19.34 -5.65
N GLN A 195 3.46 -20.22 -6.48
CA GLN A 195 4.06 -20.63 -7.74
C GLN A 195 4.17 -19.46 -8.74
N TRP A 196 3.16 -18.58 -8.77
CA TRP A 196 3.12 -17.42 -9.66
C TRP A 196 4.21 -16.35 -9.40
N LEU A 197 5.02 -16.46 -8.34
CA LEU A 197 6.21 -15.60 -8.18
C LEU A 197 7.35 -15.98 -9.13
N ASP A 198 7.34 -17.20 -9.66
CA ASP A 198 8.22 -17.59 -10.75
C ASP A 198 7.66 -17.05 -12.06
N GLU A 199 8.37 -16.13 -12.69
CA GLU A 199 7.97 -15.48 -13.95
C GLU A 199 7.86 -16.49 -15.13
N SER A 200 8.40 -17.70 -14.97
CA SER A 200 8.25 -18.81 -15.93
C SER A 200 7.02 -19.69 -15.70
N TYR A 201 6.36 -19.56 -14.54
CA TYR A 201 5.19 -20.36 -14.18
C TYR A 201 3.96 -19.99 -15.01
N MET A 202 3.26 -21.02 -15.50
CA MET A 202 2.04 -20.85 -16.30
C MET A 202 0.81 -21.40 -15.58
N PRO A 203 -0.04 -20.51 -15.04
CA PRO A 203 -1.28 -20.92 -14.41
C PRO A 203 -2.32 -21.38 -15.44
N SER A 204 -3.29 -22.18 -14.99
CA SER A 204 -4.33 -22.77 -15.83
C SER A 204 -5.68 -22.90 -15.13
N THR A 205 -5.87 -22.24 -13.99
CA THR A 205 -7.15 -22.33 -13.26
C THR A 205 -8.26 -21.72 -14.13
N PRO A 206 -9.38 -22.45 -14.36
CA PRO A 206 -10.51 -21.93 -15.12
C PRO A 206 -11.15 -20.70 -14.45
N LEU A 207 -11.62 -19.77 -15.27
CA LEU A 207 -12.30 -18.56 -14.81
C LEU A 207 -13.73 -18.87 -14.33
N ASP A 208 -14.04 -18.43 -13.12
CA ASP A 208 -15.40 -18.32 -12.60
C ASP A 208 -15.65 -16.87 -12.15
N TYR A 209 -16.53 -16.19 -12.87
CA TYR A 209 -16.88 -14.79 -12.62
C TYR A 209 -17.47 -14.54 -11.23
N LYS A 210 -18.25 -15.48 -10.69
CA LYS A 210 -18.88 -15.34 -9.37
C LYS A 210 -17.86 -15.57 -8.27
N VAL A 211 -16.96 -16.54 -8.43
CA VAL A 211 -15.85 -16.74 -7.50
C VAL A 211 -14.94 -15.51 -7.46
N LEU A 212 -14.62 -14.93 -8.63
CA LEU A 212 -13.82 -13.70 -8.72
C LEU A 212 -14.50 -12.52 -7.98
N ARG A 213 -15.79 -12.30 -8.25
CA ARG A 213 -16.61 -11.26 -7.60
C ARG A 213 -16.65 -11.43 -6.08
N HIS A 214 -17.09 -12.59 -5.61
CA HIS A 214 -17.25 -12.87 -4.17
C HIS A 214 -15.91 -12.83 -3.42
N SER A 215 -14.82 -13.20 -4.08
CA SER A 215 -13.48 -13.10 -3.50
C SER A 215 -13.06 -11.64 -3.29
N LEU A 216 -13.34 -10.75 -4.24
CA LEU A 216 -13.10 -9.31 -4.05
C LEU A 216 -14.01 -8.72 -2.98
N GLU A 217 -15.28 -9.11 -2.93
CA GLU A 217 -16.22 -8.67 -1.88
C GLU A 217 -15.73 -9.05 -0.49
N LYS A 218 -15.32 -10.31 -0.31
CA LYS A 218 -14.71 -10.79 0.93
C LYS A 218 -13.46 -9.98 1.29
N SER A 219 -12.61 -9.70 0.30
CA SER A 219 -11.41 -8.90 0.50
C SER A 219 -11.71 -7.48 1.01
N VAL A 220 -12.71 -6.80 0.42
CA VAL A 220 -13.14 -5.47 0.88
C VAL A 220 -13.71 -5.55 2.28
N ARG A 221 -14.61 -6.50 2.56
CA ARG A 221 -15.24 -6.67 3.88
C ARG A 221 -14.19 -6.81 4.98
N LYS A 222 -13.16 -7.64 4.79
CA LYS A 222 -12.05 -7.83 5.75
C LYS A 222 -11.38 -6.50 6.13
N ARG A 223 -11.26 -5.59 5.16
CA ARG A 223 -10.56 -4.31 5.28
C ARG A 223 -11.42 -3.18 5.85
N LEU A 224 -12.70 -3.44 6.15
CA LEU A 224 -13.56 -2.49 6.88
C LEU A 224 -13.40 -2.57 8.40
N MET A 225 -12.52 -3.45 8.89
CA MET A 225 -12.11 -3.57 10.30
C MET A 225 -11.54 -2.24 10.85
N ALA A 226 -12.32 -1.46 11.57
CA ALA A 226 -11.87 -0.20 12.17
C ALA A 226 -12.78 0.21 13.34
N GLU A 227 -12.23 0.89 14.35
CA GLU A 227 -12.99 1.56 15.42
C GLU A 227 -13.13 3.08 15.17
N VAL A 228 -12.74 3.53 13.97
CA VAL A 228 -12.65 4.95 13.61
C VAL A 228 -13.30 5.23 12.26
N PRO A 229 -13.68 6.50 12.01
CA PRO A 229 -13.96 7.04 10.69
C PRO A 229 -13.04 6.56 9.57
N TYR A 230 -13.65 5.93 8.56
CA TYR A 230 -13.00 5.52 7.32
C TYR A 230 -13.71 6.05 6.07
N GLY A 231 -13.03 5.99 4.92
CA GLY A 231 -13.60 6.33 3.61
C GLY A 231 -13.02 5.52 2.46
N VAL A 232 -13.25 5.99 1.23
CA VAL A 232 -12.71 5.39 0.00
C VAL A 232 -12.08 6.48 -0.88
N LEU A 233 -10.95 6.18 -1.49
CA LEU A 233 -10.42 6.97 -2.60
C LEU A 233 -11.22 6.62 -3.86
N LEU A 234 -11.76 7.61 -4.55
CA LEU A 234 -12.63 7.41 -5.70
C LEU A 234 -12.18 8.30 -6.87
N SER A 235 -11.54 7.69 -7.87
CA SER A 235 -11.13 8.37 -9.11
C SER A 235 -12.16 8.26 -10.24
N GLY A 236 -13.20 7.43 -10.07
CA GLY A 236 -14.13 7.11 -11.15
C GLY A 236 -13.57 6.18 -12.24
N GLY A 237 -12.35 5.67 -12.06
CA GLY A 237 -11.84 4.52 -12.81
C GLY A 237 -12.44 3.21 -12.28
N LEU A 238 -12.34 2.12 -13.06
CA LEU A 238 -12.94 0.82 -12.71
C LEU A 238 -12.62 0.37 -11.28
N ASP A 239 -11.33 0.40 -10.91
CA ASP A 239 -10.83 -0.28 -9.70
C ASP A 239 -11.34 0.42 -8.43
N SER A 240 -11.08 1.72 -8.31
CA SER A 240 -11.53 2.51 -7.16
C SER A 240 -13.06 2.55 -7.05
N SER A 241 -13.76 2.53 -8.19
CA SER A 241 -15.22 2.49 -8.23
C SER A 241 -15.80 1.17 -7.74
N LEU A 242 -15.20 0.03 -8.12
CA LEU A 242 -15.60 -1.28 -7.59
C LEU A 242 -15.36 -1.38 -6.09
N ILE A 243 -14.19 -0.95 -5.60
CA ILE A 243 -13.90 -0.91 -4.16
C ILE A 243 -14.92 -0.03 -3.43
N ALA A 244 -15.23 1.16 -3.95
CA ALA A 244 -16.21 2.06 -3.35
C ALA A 244 -17.62 1.47 -3.36
N SER A 245 -18.04 0.84 -4.46
CA SER A 245 -19.36 0.19 -4.54
C SER A 245 -19.49 -0.97 -3.56
N ILE A 246 -18.48 -1.81 -3.44
CA ILE A 246 -18.51 -2.96 -2.51
C ILE A 246 -18.52 -2.43 -1.08
N ALA A 247 -17.64 -1.47 -0.75
CA ALA A 247 -17.60 -0.86 0.57
C ALA A 247 -18.95 -0.23 0.95
N ALA A 248 -19.62 0.45 0.02
CA ALA A 248 -20.93 1.05 0.28
C ALA A 248 -21.99 0.00 0.65
N ARG A 249 -22.01 -1.13 -0.05
CA ARG A 249 -22.92 -2.26 0.23
C ARG A 249 -22.63 -2.92 1.57
N GLU A 250 -21.35 -3.12 1.88
CA GLU A 250 -20.95 -3.73 3.15
C GLU A 250 -21.20 -2.79 4.34
N THR A 251 -21.05 -1.48 4.17
CA THR A 251 -21.46 -0.49 5.18
C THR A 251 -22.99 -0.50 5.37
N GLU A 252 -23.77 -0.55 4.29
CA GLU A 252 -25.24 -0.65 4.37
C GLU A 252 -25.66 -1.93 5.10
N ARG A 253 -25.08 -3.08 4.72
CA ARG A 253 -25.32 -4.36 5.39
C ARG A 253 -24.96 -4.34 6.87
N ALA A 254 -23.79 -3.82 7.23
CA ALA A 254 -23.38 -3.73 8.63
C ALA A 254 -24.34 -2.85 9.45
N ASN A 255 -24.86 -1.77 8.86
CA ASN A 255 -25.86 -0.92 9.52
C ASN A 255 -27.21 -1.62 9.73
N GLU A 256 -27.62 -2.51 8.82
CA GLU A 256 -28.85 -3.29 8.97
C GLU A 256 -28.73 -4.39 10.04
N GLU A 257 -27.53 -4.95 10.21
CA GLU A 257 -27.23 -5.98 11.21
C GLU A 257 -27.05 -5.41 12.63
N LEU A 258 -26.81 -4.10 12.77
CA LEU A 258 -26.76 -3.42 14.07
C LEU A 258 -28.17 -3.36 14.71
N ASP A 259 -28.39 -4.13 15.77
CA ASP A 259 -29.58 -4.04 16.63
C ASP A 259 -29.38 -2.93 17.69
N PRO A 260 -30.03 -1.76 17.56
CA PRO A 260 -29.87 -0.66 18.52
C PRO A 260 -30.49 -0.96 19.89
N VAL A 261 -31.28 -2.03 20.04
CA VAL A 261 -31.98 -2.38 21.29
C VAL A 261 -31.13 -3.28 22.20
N ASN A 262 -30.22 -4.08 21.63
CA ASN A 262 -29.35 -5.01 22.37
C ASN A 262 -27.85 -4.61 22.33
N TYR A 263 -27.52 -3.38 21.97
CA TYR A 263 -26.14 -2.90 21.99
C TYR A 263 -25.65 -2.74 23.44
N ASP A 264 -24.95 -3.75 23.94
CA ASP A 264 -24.30 -3.68 25.24
C ASP A 264 -23.02 -2.85 25.13
N SER A 265 -23.06 -1.63 25.67
CA SER A 265 -21.89 -0.75 25.73
C SER A 265 -20.75 -1.27 26.60
N GLU A 266 -20.98 -2.34 27.39
CA GLU A 266 -19.97 -2.96 28.26
C GLU A 266 -19.31 -4.20 27.63
N GLU A 267 -19.89 -4.83 26.59
CA GLU A 267 -19.22 -5.92 25.86
C GLU A 267 -18.12 -5.36 24.95
N LYS A 268 -16.86 -5.68 25.28
CA LYS A 268 -15.69 -5.31 24.48
C LYS A 268 -15.63 -6.14 23.19
N HIS A 269 -16.38 -5.73 22.17
CA HIS A 269 -16.32 -6.36 20.86
C HIS A 269 -15.00 -6.05 20.14
N LEU A 270 -14.41 -7.08 19.53
CA LEU A 270 -13.25 -6.94 18.65
C LEU A 270 -13.71 -6.40 17.29
N ALA A 271 -13.13 -5.30 16.83
CA ALA A 271 -13.38 -4.83 15.46
C ALA A 271 -12.86 -5.87 14.46
N GLY A 272 -13.64 -6.19 13.42
CA GLY A 272 -13.27 -7.17 12.39
C GLY A 272 -14.41 -8.10 12.01
N ILE A 273 -14.06 -9.21 11.37
CA ILE A 273 -15.01 -10.24 10.94
C ILE A 273 -15.01 -11.40 11.93
N ASP A 274 -16.18 -11.72 12.51
CA ASP A 274 -16.34 -12.86 13.41
C ASP A 274 -16.41 -14.21 12.67
N ALA A 275 -16.52 -15.31 13.41
CA ALA A 275 -16.61 -16.66 12.84
C ALA A 275 -17.87 -16.89 12.00
N GLN A 276 -18.92 -16.09 12.19
CA GLN A 276 -20.17 -16.14 11.44
C GLN A 276 -20.13 -15.27 10.17
N GLY A 277 -19.10 -14.43 10.02
CA GLY A 277 -18.89 -13.58 8.87
C GLY A 277 -19.51 -12.18 8.99
N ASN A 278 -19.95 -11.79 10.20
CA ASN A 278 -20.49 -10.47 10.47
C ASN A 278 -19.35 -9.47 10.70
N LEU A 279 -19.55 -8.23 10.27
CA LEU A 279 -18.57 -7.15 10.37
C LEU A 279 -18.85 -6.27 11.59
N HIS A 280 -17.92 -6.25 12.54
CA HIS A 280 -17.94 -5.35 13.69
C HIS A 280 -17.04 -4.13 13.39
N THR A 281 -17.63 -2.94 13.20
CA THR A 281 -16.88 -1.71 12.85
C THR A 281 -17.51 -0.47 13.49
N GLY A 282 -16.66 0.48 13.91
CA GLY A 282 -17.05 1.76 14.53
C GLY A 282 -17.06 2.94 13.55
N GLY A 283 -17.14 2.66 12.25
CA GLY A 283 -17.12 3.68 11.19
C GLY A 283 -18.40 4.53 11.10
N TRP A 284 -18.45 5.39 10.09
CA TRP A 284 -19.62 6.24 9.82
C TRP A 284 -20.84 5.41 9.41
N SER A 285 -22.05 5.93 9.72
CA SER A 285 -23.31 5.37 9.21
C SER A 285 -23.46 5.48 7.69
N ARG A 286 -22.67 6.33 7.03
CA ARG A 286 -22.64 6.49 5.57
C ARG A 286 -21.20 6.55 5.08
N LEU A 287 -20.91 5.88 3.97
CA LEU A 287 -19.58 5.88 3.37
C LEU A 287 -19.20 7.27 2.83
N HIS A 288 -18.01 7.76 3.20
CA HIS A 288 -17.40 8.96 2.61
C HIS A 288 -16.50 8.56 1.43
N SER A 289 -16.59 9.27 0.31
CA SER A 289 -15.71 9.08 -0.86
C SER A 289 -14.95 10.35 -1.18
N PHE A 290 -13.69 10.21 -1.61
CA PHE A 290 -12.77 11.32 -1.81
C PHE A 290 -12.11 11.29 -3.19
N ALA A 291 -12.14 12.41 -3.90
CA ALA A 291 -11.50 12.58 -5.21
C ALA A 291 -10.61 13.83 -5.24
N ILE A 292 -9.55 13.79 -6.06
CA ILE A 292 -8.72 14.95 -6.35
C ILE A 292 -8.39 15.06 -7.84
N GLY A 293 -8.30 16.28 -8.33
CA GLY A 293 -7.84 16.58 -9.68
C GLY A 293 -7.64 18.07 -9.90
N LEU A 294 -7.12 18.44 -11.05
CA LEU A 294 -7.20 19.82 -11.54
C LEU A 294 -8.67 20.19 -11.81
N PRO A 295 -9.04 21.49 -11.81
CA PRO A 295 -10.39 21.91 -12.16
C PRO A 295 -10.84 21.33 -13.51
N GLY A 296 -11.97 20.62 -13.52
CA GLY A 296 -12.52 19.99 -14.73
C GLY A 296 -11.87 18.66 -15.12
N ALA A 297 -11.01 18.08 -14.29
CA ALA A 297 -10.36 16.81 -14.59
C ALA A 297 -11.37 15.66 -14.84
N PRO A 298 -11.11 14.77 -15.82
CA PRO A 298 -11.99 13.64 -16.14
C PRO A 298 -12.31 12.75 -14.94
N ASP A 299 -11.34 12.53 -14.05
CA ASP A 299 -11.53 11.70 -12.85
C ASP A 299 -12.57 12.30 -11.89
N LEU A 300 -12.61 13.64 -11.75
CA LEU A 300 -13.60 14.29 -10.88
C LEU A 300 -15.03 14.09 -11.42
N LEU A 301 -15.22 14.19 -12.73
CA LEU A 301 -16.52 13.99 -13.37
C LEU A 301 -17.02 12.55 -13.19
N ALA A 302 -16.16 11.57 -13.41
CA ALA A 302 -16.49 10.16 -13.25
C ALA A 302 -16.70 9.78 -11.78
N ALA A 303 -15.84 10.25 -10.86
CA ALA A 303 -15.97 10.03 -9.43
C ALA A 303 -17.32 10.53 -8.91
N ARG A 304 -17.76 11.72 -9.34
CA ARG A 304 -19.07 12.28 -8.99
C ARG A 304 -20.22 11.41 -9.45
N LYS A 305 -20.13 10.84 -10.65
CA LYS A 305 -21.14 9.92 -11.20
C LYS A 305 -21.24 8.65 -10.36
N VAL A 306 -20.11 8.03 -10.03
CA VAL A 306 -20.07 6.84 -9.18
C VAL A 306 -20.57 7.14 -7.78
N ALA A 307 -20.14 8.25 -7.19
CA ALA A 307 -20.54 8.65 -5.85
C ALA A 307 -22.06 8.85 -5.74
N LYS A 308 -22.69 9.45 -6.76
CA LYS A 308 -24.15 9.57 -6.88
C LYS A 308 -24.83 8.21 -6.97
N PHE A 309 -24.27 7.29 -7.77
CA PHE A 309 -24.81 5.94 -7.97
C PHE A 309 -24.79 5.11 -6.68
N ILE A 310 -23.67 5.10 -5.96
CA ILE A 310 -23.51 4.32 -4.72
C ILE A 310 -24.07 5.03 -3.48
N GLY A 311 -24.52 6.28 -3.62
CA GLY A 311 -25.06 7.05 -2.51
C GLY A 311 -24.03 7.43 -1.44
N SER A 312 -22.74 7.54 -1.77
CA SER A 312 -21.72 8.00 -0.80
C SER A 312 -21.80 9.50 -0.51
N LEU A 313 -21.29 9.94 0.65
CA LEU A 313 -21.03 11.37 0.90
C LEU A 313 -19.73 11.76 0.19
N HIS A 314 -19.86 12.43 -0.95
CA HIS A 314 -18.72 12.72 -1.83
C HIS A 314 -18.01 14.02 -1.50
N HIS A 315 -16.69 13.95 -1.42
CA HIS A 315 -15.79 15.07 -1.21
C HIS A 315 -14.89 15.22 -2.42
N GLU A 316 -15.14 16.28 -3.18
CA GLU A 316 -14.36 16.63 -4.35
C GLU A 316 -13.36 17.73 -3.98
N HIS A 317 -12.09 17.51 -4.32
CA HIS A 317 -11.04 18.48 -4.06
C HIS A 317 -10.29 18.84 -5.34
N THR A 318 -9.98 20.11 -5.48
CA THR A 318 -9.05 20.57 -6.52
C THR A 318 -7.71 20.97 -5.92
N PHE A 319 -6.69 20.97 -6.77
CA PHE A 319 -5.39 21.60 -6.54
C PHE A 319 -5.00 22.39 -7.79
N THR A 320 -4.01 23.27 -7.67
CA THR A 320 -3.40 24.02 -8.77
C THR A 320 -2.07 23.41 -9.16
N LEU A 321 -1.61 23.69 -10.40
CA LEU A 321 -0.28 23.27 -10.84
C LEU A 321 0.82 23.75 -9.88
N GLN A 322 0.73 25.01 -9.42
CA GLN A 322 1.70 25.57 -8.48
C GLN A 322 1.70 24.84 -7.14
N GLU A 323 0.54 24.54 -6.55
CA GLU A 323 0.46 23.75 -5.31
C GLU A 323 1.09 22.35 -5.49
N GLY A 324 0.96 21.74 -6.66
CA GLY A 324 1.61 20.49 -7.00
C GLY A 324 3.14 20.63 -7.09
N LEU A 325 3.63 21.66 -7.78
CA LEU A 325 5.07 21.93 -7.92
C LEU A 325 5.73 22.26 -6.57
N ASP A 326 5.06 23.07 -5.73
CA ASP A 326 5.53 23.47 -4.41
C ASP A 326 5.63 22.27 -3.45
N ALA A 327 4.80 21.25 -3.64
CA ALA A 327 4.79 20.06 -2.82
C ALA A 327 5.89 19.04 -3.18
N LEU A 328 6.61 19.19 -4.30
CA LEU A 328 7.52 18.16 -4.80
C LEU A 328 8.64 17.78 -3.82
N ASP A 329 9.21 18.75 -3.11
CA ASP A 329 10.28 18.46 -2.14
C ASP A 329 9.75 17.63 -0.96
N ASP A 330 8.56 17.95 -0.43
CA ASP A 330 7.90 17.17 0.62
C ASP A 330 7.49 15.79 0.13
N VAL A 331 6.93 15.70 -1.08
CA VAL A 331 6.54 14.42 -1.70
C VAL A 331 7.76 13.50 -1.83
N ILE A 332 8.88 13.99 -2.35
CA ILE A 332 10.12 13.21 -2.51
C ILE A 332 10.69 12.82 -1.14
N TYR A 333 10.66 13.72 -0.15
CA TYR A 333 11.05 13.41 1.22
C TYR A 333 10.20 12.29 1.84
N HIS A 334 8.88 12.31 1.62
CA HIS A 334 7.99 11.30 2.17
C HIS A 334 8.08 9.97 1.43
N LEU A 335 8.12 9.97 0.10
CA LEU A 335 8.22 8.75 -0.72
C LEU A 335 9.59 8.09 -0.63
N GLU A 336 10.64 8.90 -0.48
CA GLU A 336 12.04 8.46 -0.46
C GLU A 336 12.41 7.76 -1.78
N THR A 337 12.02 8.36 -2.89
CA THR A 337 12.28 7.88 -4.26
C THR A 337 12.50 9.06 -5.21
N TYR A 338 13.16 8.81 -6.33
CA TYR A 338 13.31 9.73 -7.47
C TYR A 338 12.69 9.15 -8.75
N ASP A 339 11.85 8.11 -8.63
CA ASP A 339 11.13 7.55 -9.76
C ASP A 339 10.06 8.51 -10.29
N VAL A 340 10.10 8.80 -11.59
CA VAL A 340 9.24 9.79 -12.26
C VAL A 340 7.77 9.42 -12.16
N THR A 341 7.41 8.18 -12.51
CA THR A 341 6.02 7.71 -12.48
C THR A 341 5.45 7.80 -11.07
N THR A 342 6.22 7.34 -10.10
CA THR A 342 5.83 7.34 -8.68
C THR A 342 5.61 8.76 -8.18
N ILE A 343 6.52 9.72 -8.45
CA ILE A 343 6.38 11.11 -8.01
C ILE A 343 5.18 11.81 -8.68
N ARG A 344 5.02 11.64 -9.99
CA ARG A 344 3.89 12.20 -10.76
C ARG A 344 2.54 11.78 -10.16
N ALA A 345 2.37 10.48 -9.88
CA ALA A 345 1.12 9.94 -9.34
C ALA A 345 0.94 10.20 -7.83
N SER A 346 2.02 10.28 -7.07
CA SER A 346 1.96 10.48 -5.61
C SER A 346 1.57 11.90 -5.22
N THR A 347 1.93 12.90 -6.01
CA THR A 347 1.73 14.31 -5.63
C THR A 347 0.24 14.65 -5.38
N PRO A 348 -0.70 14.30 -6.29
CA PRO A 348 -2.13 14.49 -6.00
C PRO A 348 -2.60 13.66 -4.79
N MET A 349 -2.14 12.42 -4.65
CA MET A 349 -2.51 11.55 -3.52
C MET A 349 -2.05 12.11 -2.17
N PHE A 350 -0.84 12.67 -2.12
CA PHE A 350 -0.28 13.37 -0.97
C PHE A 350 -1.15 14.58 -0.59
N LEU A 351 -1.51 15.42 -1.56
CA LEU A 351 -2.36 16.60 -1.33
C LEU A 351 -3.78 16.20 -0.89
N LEU A 352 -4.35 15.15 -1.48
CA LEU A 352 -5.67 14.63 -1.11
C LEU A 352 -5.65 14.11 0.33
N SER A 353 -4.62 13.36 0.70
CA SER A 353 -4.48 12.76 2.03
C SER A 353 -4.46 13.83 3.13
N ARG A 354 -3.82 14.98 2.88
CA ARG A 354 -3.86 16.14 3.77
C ARG A 354 -5.29 16.63 4.01
N LYS A 355 -6.11 16.74 2.95
CA LYS A 355 -7.50 17.19 3.04
C LYS A 355 -8.39 16.16 3.74
N ILE A 356 -8.18 14.88 3.48
CA ILE A 356 -8.89 13.78 4.14
C ILE A 356 -8.61 13.79 5.65
N LYS A 357 -7.34 13.90 6.04
CA LYS A 357 -6.94 13.97 7.45
C LYS A 357 -7.58 15.16 8.17
N ALA A 358 -7.64 16.32 7.52
CA ALA A 358 -8.27 17.51 8.07
C ALA A 358 -9.77 17.34 8.37
N GLN A 359 -10.42 16.34 7.78
CA GLN A 359 -11.81 15.96 8.05
C GLN A 359 -11.97 14.87 9.11
N GLY A 360 -10.87 14.46 9.77
CA GLY A 360 -10.90 13.48 10.87
C GLY A 360 -10.89 12.01 10.43
N VAL A 361 -10.80 11.72 9.14
CA VAL A 361 -10.70 10.34 8.62
C VAL A 361 -9.28 9.82 8.84
N LYS A 362 -9.17 8.58 9.34
CA LYS A 362 -7.88 7.93 9.60
C LYS A 362 -7.56 6.74 8.69
N MET A 363 -8.55 6.22 7.98
CA MET A 363 -8.38 5.07 7.09
C MET A 363 -9.16 5.28 5.79
N VAL A 364 -8.58 4.87 4.66
CA VAL A 364 -9.24 4.81 3.36
C VAL A 364 -8.93 3.50 2.65
N LEU A 365 -9.89 3.03 1.85
CA LEU A 365 -9.64 1.98 0.87
C LEU A 365 -9.18 2.58 -0.47
N SER A 366 -8.30 1.87 -1.18
CA SER A 366 -7.80 2.23 -2.51
C SER A 366 -7.85 1.04 -3.47
N GLY A 367 -7.88 1.32 -4.77
CA GLY A 367 -7.93 0.33 -5.85
C GLY A 367 -6.57 -0.17 -6.36
N GLU A 368 -5.47 0.13 -5.67
CA GLU A 368 -4.12 -0.27 -6.09
C GLU A 368 -3.95 -1.80 -6.14
N GLY A 369 -3.12 -2.27 -7.08
CA GLY A 369 -2.86 -3.69 -7.31
C GLY A 369 -3.68 -4.29 -8.45
N SER A 370 -4.82 -3.68 -8.82
CA SER A 370 -5.69 -4.21 -9.87
C SER A 370 -4.98 -4.26 -11.24
N ASP A 371 -4.29 -3.19 -11.62
CA ASP A 371 -3.64 -3.10 -12.93
C ASP A 371 -2.51 -4.14 -13.07
N GLU A 372 -1.77 -4.43 -11.99
CA GLU A 372 -0.68 -5.41 -11.99
C GLU A 372 -1.18 -6.84 -12.08
N ILE A 373 -2.29 -7.15 -11.42
CA ILE A 373 -2.87 -8.51 -11.36
C ILE A 373 -3.58 -8.87 -12.66
N PHE A 374 -4.28 -7.91 -13.26
CA PHE A 374 -5.14 -8.11 -14.42
C PHE A 374 -4.57 -7.57 -15.74
N GLY A 375 -3.33 -7.05 -15.75
CA GLY A 375 -2.74 -6.40 -16.93
C GLY A 375 -3.55 -5.20 -17.40
N GLY A 376 -3.88 -4.31 -16.46
CA GLY A 376 -4.74 -3.15 -16.69
C GLY A 376 -4.05 -1.94 -17.32
N TYR A 377 -2.72 -1.91 -17.34
CA TYR A 377 -1.99 -0.87 -18.05
C TYR A 377 -2.15 -1.04 -19.56
N LEU A 378 -2.39 0.06 -20.28
CA LEU A 378 -2.66 0.03 -21.73
C LEU A 378 -1.57 -0.65 -22.57
N TYR A 379 -0.33 -0.72 -22.06
CA TYR A 379 0.76 -1.39 -22.76
C TYR A 379 0.64 -2.92 -22.77
N PHE A 380 -0.16 -3.52 -21.89
CA PHE A 380 -0.44 -4.96 -21.94
C PHE A 380 -1.18 -5.39 -23.21
N ALA A 381 -1.78 -4.44 -23.95
CA ALA A 381 -2.34 -4.72 -25.27
C ALA A 381 -1.26 -5.04 -26.32
N GLN A 382 0.01 -4.74 -26.03
CA GLN A 382 1.15 -5.14 -26.85
C GLN A 382 1.83 -6.43 -26.36
N ALA A 383 1.30 -7.10 -25.33
CA ALA A 383 1.87 -8.34 -24.82
C ALA A 383 1.92 -9.41 -25.95
N PRO A 384 3.10 -9.96 -26.30
CA PRO A 384 3.23 -10.87 -27.44
C PRO A 384 2.50 -12.21 -27.28
N SER A 385 2.27 -12.64 -26.04
CA SER A 385 1.60 -13.91 -25.72
C SER A 385 1.06 -13.90 -24.28
N ALA A 386 0.18 -14.85 -23.95
CA ALA A 386 -0.29 -15.07 -22.59
C ALA A 386 0.85 -15.35 -21.59
N LYS A 387 1.95 -15.97 -22.07
CA LYS A 387 3.14 -16.21 -21.26
C LYS A 387 3.84 -14.91 -20.86
N GLU A 388 4.10 -14.03 -21.84
CA GLU A 388 4.71 -12.72 -21.60
C GLU A 388 3.81 -11.83 -20.74
N PHE A 389 2.49 -11.89 -20.96
CA PHE A 389 1.49 -11.23 -20.12
C PHE A 389 1.59 -11.67 -18.66
N GLN A 390 1.61 -12.99 -18.40
CA GLN A 390 1.69 -13.52 -17.04
C GLN A 390 3.03 -13.22 -16.37
N ALA A 391 4.14 -13.35 -17.10
CA ALA A 391 5.47 -13.02 -16.60
C ALA A 391 5.55 -11.54 -16.17
N GLU A 392 4.95 -10.65 -16.96
CA GLU A 392 4.87 -9.24 -16.60
C GLU A 392 3.97 -8.99 -15.40
N CYS A 393 2.78 -9.60 -15.31
CA CYS A 393 1.94 -9.52 -14.11
C CYS A 393 2.69 -9.98 -12.86
N ALA A 394 3.37 -11.12 -12.91
CA ALA A 394 4.18 -11.64 -11.82
C ALA A 394 5.31 -10.67 -11.42
N SER A 395 6.02 -10.12 -12.41
CA SER A 395 7.10 -9.14 -12.20
C SER A 395 6.57 -7.85 -11.57
N ARG A 396 5.42 -7.33 -12.03
CA ARG A 396 4.80 -6.13 -11.48
C ARG A 396 4.34 -6.35 -10.05
N VAL A 397 3.63 -7.45 -9.76
CA VAL A 397 3.20 -7.81 -8.40
C VAL A 397 4.40 -7.95 -7.45
N LYS A 398 5.47 -8.61 -7.89
CA LYS A 398 6.71 -8.78 -7.11
C LYS A 398 7.38 -7.45 -6.75
N ASN A 399 7.29 -6.45 -7.63
CA ASN A 399 7.94 -5.15 -7.46
C ASN A 399 7.00 -4.04 -6.97
N LEU A 400 5.71 -4.33 -6.70
CA LEU A 400 4.72 -3.38 -6.18
C LEU A 400 5.23 -2.57 -4.98
N HIS A 401 6.00 -3.22 -4.10
CA HIS A 401 6.56 -2.61 -2.89
C HIS A 401 7.55 -1.45 -3.13
N LEU A 402 8.00 -1.26 -4.39
CA LEU A 402 8.92 -0.21 -4.82
C LEU A 402 8.22 0.88 -5.63
N ALA A 403 6.95 0.68 -6.00
CA ALA A 403 6.17 1.59 -6.83
C ALA A 403 4.78 1.86 -6.21
N ASP A 404 3.74 1.13 -6.62
CA ASP A 404 2.34 1.43 -6.30
C ASP A 404 2.01 1.27 -4.81
N CYS A 405 2.50 0.20 -4.17
CA CYS A 405 2.41 0.08 -2.70
C CYS A 405 3.23 1.17 -2.01
N LEU A 406 4.40 1.53 -2.55
CA LEU A 406 5.25 2.57 -1.98
C LEU A 406 4.51 3.91 -1.95
N ARG A 407 3.94 4.34 -3.10
CA ARG A 407 3.19 5.60 -3.18
C ARG A 407 1.93 5.59 -2.33
N ALA A 408 1.14 4.52 -2.39
CA ALA A 408 -0.11 4.44 -1.65
C ALA A 408 0.14 4.47 -0.15
N ASN A 409 1.17 3.76 0.31
CA ASN A 409 1.59 3.76 1.70
C ASN A 409 2.11 5.13 2.12
N LYS A 410 3.18 5.62 1.49
CA LYS A 410 3.94 6.77 1.99
C LYS A 410 3.24 8.11 1.75
N SER A 411 2.51 8.27 0.63
CA SER A 411 1.78 9.52 0.35
C SER A 411 0.62 9.74 1.33
N THR A 412 -0.07 8.67 1.71
CA THR A 412 -1.19 8.74 2.67
C THR A 412 -0.68 8.84 4.10
N MET A 413 0.34 8.05 4.44
CA MET A 413 1.00 8.10 5.74
C MET A 413 1.68 9.41 6.06
N ALA A 414 2.10 10.21 5.05
CA ALA A 414 2.59 11.57 5.25
C ALA A 414 1.63 12.46 6.05
N TRP A 415 0.34 12.09 6.10
CA TRP A 415 -0.70 12.79 6.83
C TRP A 415 -1.41 11.91 7.86
N GLY A 416 -0.81 10.79 8.28
CA GLY A 416 -1.41 9.89 9.27
C GLY A 416 -2.76 9.34 8.82
N LEU A 417 -2.84 8.94 7.54
CA LEU A 417 -3.99 8.33 6.88
C LEU A 417 -3.60 6.94 6.39
N GLU A 418 -4.23 5.88 6.91
CA GLU A 418 -3.99 4.52 6.46
C GLU A 418 -4.70 4.20 5.15
N ALA A 419 -3.96 3.78 4.13
CA ALA A 419 -4.53 3.18 2.93
C ALA A 419 -4.57 1.66 3.02
N ARG A 420 -5.73 1.07 2.70
CA ARG A 420 -5.96 -0.37 2.57
C ARG A 420 -6.24 -0.73 1.12
N VAL A 421 -5.69 -1.86 0.66
CA VAL A 421 -5.67 -2.25 -0.76
C VAL A 421 -6.30 -3.64 -0.95
N PRO A 422 -7.62 -3.74 -1.19
CA PRO A 422 -8.33 -5.02 -1.32
C PRO A 422 -7.85 -5.91 -2.47
N PHE A 423 -7.39 -5.35 -3.58
CA PHE A 423 -6.84 -6.17 -4.67
C PHE A 423 -5.58 -6.96 -4.25
N LEU A 424 -4.89 -6.55 -3.19
CA LEU A 424 -3.70 -7.23 -2.66
C LEU A 424 -3.99 -8.11 -1.45
N ASP A 425 -5.25 -8.49 -1.23
CA ASP A 425 -5.60 -9.58 -0.32
C ASP A 425 -4.94 -10.87 -0.76
N ARG A 426 -4.35 -11.59 0.19
CA ARG A 426 -3.58 -12.80 -0.12
C ARG A 426 -4.42 -13.83 -0.87
N ASP A 427 -5.66 -14.05 -0.45
CA ASP A 427 -6.51 -15.08 -1.04
C ASP A 427 -7.03 -14.63 -2.41
N PHE A 428 -7.45 -13.36 -2.53
CA PHE A 428 -7.86 -12.77 -3.82
C PHE A 428 -6.72 -12.71 -4.84
N LEU A 429 -5.54 -12.27 -4.42
CA LEU A 429 -4.34 -12.20 -5.25
C LEU A 429 -3.94 -13.60 -5.74
N ASN A 430 -3.90 -14.59 -4.85
CA ASN A 430 -3.61 -15.96 -5.25
C ASN A 430 -4.64 -16.48 -6.26
N LEU A 431 -5.94 -16.25 -6.04
CA LEU A 431 -6.97 -16.62 -7.00
C LEU A 431 -6.68 -16.02 -8.38
N CYS A 432 -6.44 -14.71 -8.46
CA CYS A 432 -6.29 -14.02 -9.75
C CYS A 432 -4.98 -14.35 -10.47
N MET A 433 -3.90 -14.57 -9.72
CA MET A 433 -2.60 -14.94 -10.29
C MET A 433 -2.54 -16.40 -10.75
N GLU A 434 -3.48 -17.24 -10.31
CA GLU A 434 -3.62 -18.66 -10.71
C GLU A 434 -4.60 -18.86 -11.89
N LEU A 435 -5.29 -17.82 -12.35
CA LEU A 435 -6.16 -17.88 -13.53
C LEU A 435 -5.36 -18.07 -14.82
N ASP A 436 -5.93 -18.79 -15.80
CA ASP A 436 -5.36 -18.88 -17.15
C ASP A 436 -5.15 -17.46 -17.74
N PRO A 437 -3.90 -17.08 -18.09
CA PRO A 437 -3.61 -15.74 -18.58
C PRO A 437 -4.25 -15.42 -19.93
N ASN A 438 -4.69 -16.42 -20.72
CA ASN A 438 -5.48 -16.19 -21.93
C ASN A 438 -6.82 -15.50 -21.61
N GLU A 439 -7.37 -15.70 -20.41
CA GLU A 439 -8.57 -15.02 -19.94
C GLU A 439 -8.30 -13.54 -19.58
N LYS A 440 -7.05 -13.17 -19.29
CA LYS A 440 -6.68 -11.79 -18.93
C LYS A 440 -6.22 -10.94 -20.12
N MET A 441 -5.81 -11.57 -21.22
CA MET A 441 -5.30 -10.86 -22.40
C MET A 441 -6.31 -9.85 -22.95
N ILE A 442 -5.77 -8.68 -23.32
CA ILE A 442 -6.51 -7.63 -24.04
C ILE A 442 -6.59 -8.05 -25.51
N LYS A 443 -7.81 -8.16 -26.03
CA LYS A 443 -8.10 -8.60 -27.39
C LYS A 443 -9.20 -7.74 -28.00
N PRO A 444 -8.87 -6.53 -28.50
CA PRO A 444 -9.86 -5.58 -29.01
C PRO A 444 -10.72 -6.16 -30.14
N GLU A 445 -10.16 -7.04 -30.98
CA GLU A 445 -10.86 -7.75 -32.05
C GLU A 445 -11.95 -8.72 -31.54
N GLU A 446 -11.83 -9.21 -30.31
CA GLU A 446 -12.84 -10.01 -29.60
C GLU A 446 -13.74 -9.12 -28.72
N GLY A 447 -13.59 -7.79 -28.76
CA GLY A 447 -14.30 -6.85 -27.87
C GLY A 447 -13.79 -6.86 -26.42
N ARG A 448 -12.60 -7.42 -26.17
CA ARG A 448 -12.03 -7.56 -24.81
C ARG A 448 -11.03 -6.44 -24.53
N ILE A 449 -11.48 -5.46 -23.75
CA ILE A 449 -10.64 -4.36 -23.25
C ILE A 449 -9.82 -4.79 -22.02
N GLU A 450 -8.98 -3.90 -21.50
CA GLU A 450 -8.21 -4.15 -20.29
C GLU A 450 -9.12 -4.52 -19.10
N LYS A 451 -8.67 -5.50 -18.31
CA LYS A 451 -9.38 -6.02 -17.14
C LYS A 451 -10.79 -6.55 -17.48
N TYR A 452 -11.00 -7.04 -18.71
CA TYR A 452 -12.29 -7.54 -19.19
C TYR A 452 -12.95 -8.51 -18.20
N ILE A 453 -12.18 -9.46 -17.65
CA ILE A 453 -12.74 -10.46 -16.74
C ILE A 453 -13.22 -9.88 -15.40
N LEU A 454 -12.57 -8.81 -14.93
CA LEU A 454 -13.00 -8.09 -13.74
C LEU A 454 -14.31 -7.33 -14.04
N ARG A 455 -14.38 -6.65 -15.20
CA ARG A 455 -15.60 -5.96 -15.64
C ARG A 455 -16.76 -6.94 -15.77
N LYS A 456 -16.53 -8.08 -16.44
CA LYS A 456 -17.54 -9.14 -16.56
C LYS A 456 -17.93 -9.78 -15.24
N ALA A 457 -17.02 -9.95 -14.29
CA ALA A 457 -17.37 -10.45 -12.96
C ALA A 457 -18.39 -9.55 -12.26
N PHE A 458 -18.41 -8.25 -12.54
CA PHE A 458 -19.31 -7.26 -11.95
C PHE A 458 -20.42 -6.75 -12.90
N ASP A 459 -20.50 -7.30 -14.11
CA ASP A 459 -21.63 -7.11 -15.02
C ASP A 459 -22.75 -8.05 -14.60
N THR A 460 -23.79 -7.50 -13.98
CA THR A 460 -24.93 -8.24 -13.43
C THR A 460 -26.18 -8.09 -14.30
N THR A 461 -26.03 -7.71 -15.57
CA THR A 461 -27.16 -7.50 -16.49
C THR A 461 -27.96 -8.78 -16.75
N ASP A 462 -27.35 -9.94 -16.57
CA ASP A 462 -27.98 -11.27 -16.65
C ASP A 462 -28.46 -11.81 -15.28
N GLU A 463 -28.28 -11.05 -14.19
CA GLU A 463 -28.68 -11.43 -12.83
C GLU A 463 -29.76 -10.47 -12.28
N PRO A 464 -31.06 -10.69 -12.59
CA PRO A 464 -32.13 -9.71 -12.34
C PRO A 464 -32.36 -9.36 -10.85
N ASN A 465 -31.89 -10.23 -9.94
CA ASN A 465 -32.02 -10.02 -8.49
C ASN A 465 -30.78 -9.36 -7.86
N VAL A 466 -29.75 -9.07 -8.66
CA VAL A 466 -28.52 -8.45 -8.20
C VAL A 466 -28.50 -7.01 -8.67
N LYS A 467 -28.53 -6.07 -7.72
CA LYS A 467 -28.38 -4.65 -8.02
C LYS A 467 -27.04 -4.44 -8.75
N PRO A 468 -26.96 -3.61 -9.81
CA PRO A 468 -25.69 -3.32 -10.49
C PRO A 468 -24.68 -2.66 -9.54
N TYR A 469 -23.39 -3.01 -9.67
CA TYR A 469 -22.32 -2.44 -8.84
C TYR A 469 -21.92 -1.05 -9.31
N LEU A 470 -21.98 -0.80 -10.62
CA LEU A 470 -21.57 0.46 -11.23
C LEU A 470 -22.56 0.88 -12.33
N PRO A 471 -22.59 2.18 -12.69
CA PRO A 471 -23.15 2.60 -13.97
C PRO A 471 -22.45 1.88 -15.12
N GLU A 472 -23.20 1.47 -16.14
CA GLU A 472 -22.69 0.71 -17.29
C GLU A 472 -21.50 1.39 -17.97
N ASP A 473 -21.58 2.70 -18.19
CA ASP A 473 -20.52 3.48 -18.82
C ASP A 473 -19.27 3.65 -17.95
N ILE A 474 -19.37 3.46 -16.62
CA ILE A 474 -18.19 3.39 -15.74
C ILE A 474 -17.60 1.98 -15.75
N LEU A 475 -18.46 0.96 -15.68
CA LEU A 475 -18.05 -0.45 -15.69
C LEU A 475 -17.28 -0.81 -16.96
N TRP A 476 -17.62 -0.18 -18.09
CA TRP A 476 -17.00 -0.40 -19.39
C TRP A 476 -16.11 0.77 -19.87
N ARG A 477 -15.85 1.77 -19.02
CA ARG A 477 -14.93 2.88 -19.33
C ARG A 477 -13.51 2.38 -19.55
N GLN A 478 -12.86 2.76 -20.64
CA GLN A 478 -11.43 2.49 -20.86
C GLN A 478 -10.56 3.12 -19.75
N LYS A 479 -9.43 2.48 -19.45
CA LYS A 479 -8.46 2.96 -18.46
C LYS A 479 -7.91 4.34 -18.84
N GLU A 480 -8.11 5.30 -17.95
CA GLU A 480 -7.29 6.51 -17.83
C GLU A 480 -6.14 6.23 -16.85
N GLN A 481 -4.90 6.58 -17.21
CA GLN A 481 -3.79 6.50 -16.27
C GLN A 481 -3.90 7.60 -15.21
N PHE A 482 -3.48 7.33 -13.97
CA PHE A 482 -3.72 8.24 -12.83
C PHE A 482 -3.18 9.65 -13.06
N SER A 483 -1.95 9.78 -13.58
CA SER A 483 -1.33 11.09 -13.84
C SER A 483 -1.99 11.88 -14.97
N ASP A 484 -2.75 11.21 -15.85
CA ASP A 484 -3.51 11.83 -16.93
C ASP A 484 -4.95 12.15 -16.49
N GLY A 485 -5.58 11.25 -15.74
CA GLY A 485 -6.93 11.39 -15.19
C GLY A 485 -7.07 12.55 -14.20
N VAL A 486 -6.01 12.89 -13.45
CA VAL A 486 -5.98 14.08 -12.59
C VAL A 486 -5.94 15.41 -13.37
N GLY A 487 -5.75 15.38 -14.68
CA GLY A 487 -5.79 16.52 -15.58
C GLY A 487 -4.51 16.65 -16.42
N TYR A 488 -4.68 16.77 -17.74
CA TYR A 488 -3.58 16.69 -18.71
C TYR A 488 -2.43 17.68 -18.45
N SER A 489 -2.75 18.91 -18.02
CA SER A 489 -1.77 19.96 -17.76
C SER A 489 -0.88 19.71 -16.52
N TRP A 490 -1.16 18.69 -15.70
CA TRP A 490 -0.28 18.32 -14.59
C TRP A 490 1.07 17.81 -15.09
N ILE A 491 1.06 16.80 -15.97
CA ILE A 491 2.30 16.23 -16.53
C ILE A 491 3.04 17.27 -17.37
N ASP A 492 2.30 18.03 -18.18
CA ASP A 492 2.90 19.03 -19.06
C ASP A 492 3.57 20.13 -18.22
N GLY A 493 2.91 20.60 -17.16
CA GLY A 493 3.50 21.57 -16.23
C GLY A 493 4.71 21.06 -15.45
N LEU A 494 4.76 19.76 -15.10
CA LEU A 494 5.96 19.14 -14.52
C LEU A 494 7.14 19.12 -15.51
N LYS A 495 6.87 18.79 -16.77
CA LYS A 495 7.89 18.77 -17.83
C LYS A 495 8.41 20.17 -18.10
N ASP A 496 7.54 21.16 -18.21
CA ASP A 496 7.90 22.56 -18.43
C ASP A 496 8.77 23.09 -17.28
N ALA A 497 8.39 22.82 -16.02
CA ALA A 497 9.17 23.21 -14.86
C ALA A 497 10.56 22.52 -14.81
N ALA A 498 10.64 21.25 -15.22
CA ALA A 498 11.90 20.53 -15.31
C ALA A 498 12.81 21.07 -16.43
N GLU A 499 12.22 21.47 -17.56
CA GLU A 499 12.91 22.09 -18.70
C GLU A 499 13.55 23.42 -18.31
N GLU A 500 12.84 24.23 -17.51
CA GLU A 500 13.37 25.48 -16.95
C GLU A 500 14.46 25.24 -15.90
N ALA A 501 14.30 24.19 -15.08
CA ALA A 501 15.22 23.91 -13.97
C ALA A 501 16.54 23.25 -14.40
N ILE A 502 16.56 22.48 -15.49
CA ILE A 502 17.71 21.65 -15.90
C ILE A 502 18.15 22.02 -17.32
N SER A 503 19.37 22.52 -17.46
CA SER A 503 19.93 22.83 -18.79
C SER A 503 20.36 21.56 -19.55
N ASP A 504 20.49 21.67 -20.87
CA ASP A 504 21.04 20.59 -21.72
C ASP A 504 22.48 20.24 -21.32
N GLU A 505 23.26 21.22 -20.87
CA GLU A 505 24.63 21.02 -20.38
C GLU A 505 24.65 20.17 -19.10
N MET A 506 23.70 20.41 -18.18
CA MET A 506 23.55 19.60 -16.96
C MET A 506 23.20 18.15 -17.30
N LEU A 507 22.30 17.93 -18.26
CA LEU A 507 21.90 16.59 -18.68
C LEU A 507 23.04 15.87 -19.42
N ALA A 508 23.78 16.57 -20.27
CA ALA A 508 24.93 16.02 -20.99
C ALA A 508 26.13 15.71 -20.09
N THR A 509 26.20 16.34 -18.91
CA THR A 509 27.28 16.20 -17.93
C THR A 509 26.72 15.69 -16.59
N PRO A 510 26.25 14.43 -16.53
CA PRO A 510 25.69 13.87 -15.31
C PRO A 510 26.74 13.78 -14.20
N ARG A 511 26.27 13.85 -12.95
CA ARG A 511 27.14 13.92 -11.79
C ARG A 511 27.92 12.60 -11.59
N PRO A 512 29.26 12.63 -11.43
CA PRO A 512 30.05 11.40 -11.30
C PRO A 512 29.63 10.50 -10.14
N GLU A 513 29.12 11.06 -9.05
CA GLU A 513 28.68 10.32 -7.87
C GLU A 513 27.52 9.35 -8.14
N TRP A 514 26.75 9.57 -9.20
CA TRP A 514 25.62 8.73 -9.59
C TRP A 514 26.04 7.40 -10.22
N GLY A 515 27.28 7.27 -10.70
CA GLY A 515 27.76 6.05 -11.36
C GLY A 515 26.88 5.69 -12.57
N ASP A 516 26.33 4.47 -12.57
CA ASP A 516 25.50 3.94 -13.66
C ASP A 516 24.02 4.36 -13.56
N ASP A 517 23.59 4.91 -12.43
CA ASP A 517 22.20 5.30 -12.20
C ASP A 517 21.91 6.74 -12.67
N GLN A 518 22.25 7.00 -13.94
CA GLN A 518 22.16 8.35 -14.53
C GLN A 518 20.73 8.66 -15.00
N PRO A 519 20.16 9.83 -14.66
CA PRO A 519 18.89 10.26 -15.23
C PRO A 519 19.01 10.50 -16.74
N THR A 520 18.03 10.02 -17.51
CA THR A 520 18.00 10.14 -18.98
C THR A 520 17.08 11.25 -19.49
N THR A 521 16.34 11.90 -18.58
CA THR A 521 15.45 13.03 -18.88
C THR A 521 15.69 14.16 -17.87
N LYS A 522 15.38 15.40 -18.27
CA LYS A 522 15.48 16.57 -17.37
C LYS A 522 14.59 16.44 -16.14
N GLU A 523 13.39 15.89 -16.28
CA GLU A 523 12.50 15.64 -15.14
C GLU A 523 13.09 14.61 -14.17
N ALA A 524 13.63 13.49 -14.66
CA ALA A 524 14.30 12.51 -13.81
C ALA A 524 15.53 13.12 -13.13
N TYR A 525 16.28 13.97 -13.83
CA TYR A 525 17.43 14.68 -13.27
C TYR A 525 17.00 15.62 -12.15
N TRP A 526 15.93 16.37 -12.38
CA TRP A 526 15.37 17.31 -11.41
C TRP A 526 14.92 16.63 -10.12
N TYR A 527 14.19 15.52 -10.24
CA TYR A 527 13.81 14.72 -9.07
C TYR A 527 15.01 14.09 -8.37
N ARG A 528 16.02 13.62 -9.11
CA ARG A 528 17.24 13.09 -8.52
C ARG A 528 17.99 14.15 -7.70
N LEU A 529 18.11 15.38 -8.23
CA LEU A 529 18.68 16.50 -7.46
C LEU A 529 17.91 16.77 -6.17
N LYS A 530 16.57 16.72 -6.20
CA LYS A 530 15.73 16.92 -5.01
C LYS A 530 15.93 15.78 -3.99
N PHE A 531 16.00 14.54 -4.45
CA PHE A 531 16.28 13.38 -3.60
C PHE A 531 17.65 13.48 -2.91
N ASP A 532 18.70 13.83 -3.66
CA ASP A 532 20.07 13.93 -3.13
C ASP A 532 20.24 15.05 -2.09
N LYS A 533 19.32 16.03 -2.03
CA LYS A 533 19.30 17.03 -0.93
C LYS A 533 18.99 16.41 0.43
N PHE A 534 18.17 15.36 0.45
CA PHE A 534 17.67 14.73 1.67
C PHE A 534 18.38 13.44 2.01
N PHE A 535 18.79 12.69 0.99
CA PHE A 535 19.19 11.30 1.15
C PHE A 535 20.60 11.03 0.61
N PRO A 536 21.42 10.28 1.36
CA PRO A 536 22.75 9.90 0.91
C PRO A 536 22.68 8.83 -0.18
N LYS A 537 23.82 8.57 -0.84
CA LYS A 537 23.95 7.54 -1.88
C LYS A 537 23.49 6.14 -1.43
N SER A 538 23.65 5.78 -0.15
CA SER A 538 23.18 4.49 0.36
C SER A 538 21.66 4.30 0.26
N ALA A 539 20.88 5.39 0.31
CA ALA A 539 19.44 5.36 0.13
C ALA A 539 19.02 5.13 -1.32
N ALA A 540 19.80 5.63 -2.29
CA ALA A 540 19.50 5.50 -3.71
C ALA A 540 19.41 4.03 -4.16
N ASN A 541 20.18 3.14 -3.52
CA ASN A 541 20.12 1.69 -3.78
C ASN A 541 18.76 1.04 -3.48
N THR A 542 17.85 1.75 -2.79
CA THR A 542 16.50 1.27 -2.49
C THR A 542 15.45 1.70 -3.51
N VAL A 543 15.84 2.51 -4.51
CA VAL A 543 14.95 3.05 -5.52
C VAL A 543 15.00 2.19 -6.78
N MET A 544 13.82 1.84 -7.30
CA MET A 544 13.65 1.19 -8.60
C MET A 544 12.88 2.14 -9.51
N ARG A 545 13.39 2.35 -10.73
CA ARG A 545 12.68 3.12 -11.75
C ARG A 545 11.59 2.26 -12.38
N TRP A 546 10.39 2.81 -12.51
CA TRP A 546 9.33 2.19 -13.28
C TRP A 546 9.62 2.40 -14.76
N ILE A 547 9.91 1.32 -15.49
CA ILE A 547 10.31 1.39 -16.90
C ILE A 547 9.24 0.70 -17.77
N PRO A 548 8.77 1.37 -18.85
CA PRO A 548 7.90 0.77 -19.86
C PRO A 548 8.57 -0.42 -20.58
N LYS A 549 7.76 -1.37 -21.08
CA LYS A 549 8.23 -2.53 -21.87
C LYS A 549 8.68 -2.14 -23.28
N ALA A 550 9.87 -1.56 -23.40
CA ALA A 550 10.45 -1.18 -24.70
C ALA A 550 10.57 -2.37 -25.67
N ASP A 551 10.79 -3.58 -25.15
CA ASP A 551 10.81 -4.85 -25.89
C ASP A 551 9.45 -5.22 -26.51
N TRP A 552 8.35 -4.68 -26.00
CA TRP A 552 7.02 -4.78 -26.62
C TRP A 552 6.71 -3.60 -27.56
N GLY A 553 7.71 -2.75 -27.84
CA GLY A 553 7.56 -1.56 -28.67
C GLY A 553 6.91 -0.37 -27.96
N CYS A 554 6.92 -0.36 -26.63
CA CYS A 554 6.37 0.75 -25.83
C CYS A 554 7.27 1.98 -25.88
N HIS A 555 6.67 3.17 -25.81
CA HIS A 555 7.40 4.43 -25.70
C HIS A 555 8.15 4.51 -24.35
N GLY A 556 9.26 5.27 -24.31
CA GLY A 556 10.08 5.42 -23.11
C GLY A 556 9.44 6.28 -22.00
N ASP A 557 8.46 7.13 -22.35
CA ASP A 557 7.62 7.83 -21.38
C ASP A 557 6.48 6.92 -20.92
N PRO A 558 6.29 6.72 -19.61
CA PRO A 558 5.26 5.83 -19.04
C PRO A 558 3.82 6.32 -19.21
N SER A 559 3.59 7.56 -19.66
CA SER A 559 2.24 8.11 -19.87
C SER A 559 1.40 7.30 -20.87
N GLY A 560 0.12 7.14 -20.53
CA GLY A 560 -0.85 6.36 -21.29
C GLY A 560 -1.16 6.96 -22.64
N ARG A 561 -0.89 8.27 -22.81
CA ARG A 561 -1.05 9.01 -24.07
C ARG A 561 -0.22 8.43 -25.21
N PHE A 562 0.90 7.76 -24.91
CA PHE A 562 1.77 7.14 -25.91
C PHE A 562 1.37 5.70 -26.24
N ALA A 563 0.37 5.13 -25.57
CA ALA A 563 -0.13 3.81 -25.90
C ALA A 563 -0.99 3.88 -27.17
N LYS A 564 -0.67 3.08 -28.19
CA LYS A 564 -1.38 3.08 -29.48
C LYS A 564 -2.90 2.92 -29.37
N ILE A 565 -3.36 2.20 -28.34
CA ILE A 565 -4.79 1.95 -28.09
C ILE A 565 -5.53 3.18 -27.53
N HIS A 566 -4.83 4.20 -27.06
CA HIS A 566 -5.41 5.44 -26.53
C HIS A 566 -6.04 6.29 -27.65
N GLU A 567 -5.47 6.31 -28.86
CA GLU A 567 -5.96 7.13 -29.97
C GLU A 567 -7.30 6.64 -30.55
N GLN A 568 -7.64 5.36 -30.36
CA GLN A 568 -8.84 4.76 -30.95
C GLN A 568 -10.16 5.25 -30.33
N HIS A 569 -10.12 6.00 -29.22
CA HIS A 569 -11.32 6.33 -28.45
C HIS A 569 -11.59 7.84 -28.27
N ILE A 570 -10.70 8.73 -28.73
CA ILE A 570 -10.92 10.19 -28.65
C ILE A 570 -12.10 10.64 -29.55
N ASP A 571 -12.53 9.83 -30.51
CA ASP A 571 -13.55 10.17 -31.52
C ASP A 571 -14.93 9.48 -31.37
N ASN A 572 -15.29 8.92 -30.22
CA ASN A 572 -16.64 8.35 -29.99
C ASN A 572 -17.46 9.09 -28.94
#